data_AF-A0A6M8F0W0-F1
#
_entry.id   AF-A0A6M8F0W0-F1
#
_cell.length_a   1.000
_cell.length_b   1.000
_cell.length_c   1.000
_cell.angle_alpha   90.00
_cell.angle_beta   90.00
_cell.angle_gamma   90.00
#
_symmetry.space_group_name_H-M   'P 1'
#
loop_
_entity.id
_entity.type
_entity.pdbx_description
1 polymer ?
#
loop_
_entity_poly.entity_id
_entity_poly.type
_entity_poly.pdbx_seq_one_letter_code
_entity_poly.pdbx_strand_id
1 'polypeptide(L)'
;MNKIKIYFKKLLRGEISLFIVFWFWFIFISFCIEVFFQIESLSNTFYETNYFQLFLYLIILIYSILIFMFVFKSANNYKGSKIWSFLSKVIVSINLFFSLSYFTDILEFYFLEDYSIENEIKDFRKTLPMQVDSVSILIDIYKEKKTIFYNYQLFNISLIEENDKSRFTRQIQNSLCEDEISLSLLKKDYILNYEYVNEKEEKVINIQTKKDDCGKSIYDLEILNKVLDEQGMH
;
A
#
# COMPACT_ATOMS: atom_id res chain seq x y z
N MET A 1 34.51 6.69 22.79
CA MET A 1 33.19 6.53 23.45
C MET A 1 32.71 7.78 24.22
N ASN A 2 33.53 8.37 25.10
CA ASN A 2 33.08 9.50 25.95
C ASN A 2 32.75 10.79 25.17
N LYS A 3 33.54 11.13 24.13
CA LYS A 3 33.31 12.31 23.27
C LYS A 3 31.99 12.26 22.50
N ILE A 4 31.61 11.09 21.99
CA ILE A 4 30.36 10.87 21.25
C ILE A 4 29.16 11.02 22.18
N LYS A 5 29.21 10.41 23.37
CA LYS A 5 28.17 10.53 24.39
C LYS A 5 27.96 12.00 24.81
N ILE A 6 29.05 12.74 24.97
CA ILE A 6 28.99 14.18 25.27
C ILE A 6 28.35 14.94 24.11
N TYR A 7 28.70 14.63 22.86
CA TYR A 7 28.11 15.27 21.68
C TYR A 7 26.58 15.06 21.60
N PHE A 8 26.10 13.82 21.71
CA PHE A 8 24.65 13.54 21.71
C PHE A 8 23.93 14.21 22.87
N LYS A 9 24.55 14.29 24.05
CA LYS A 9 24.00 15.02 25.19
C LYS A 9 23.86 16.52 24.89
N LYS A 10 24.83 17.12 24.20
CA LYS A 10 24.76 18.51 23.74
C LYS A 10 23.67 18.71 22.68
N LEU A 11 23.52 17.76 21.75
CA LEU A 11 22.47 17.74 20.73
C LEU A 11 21.07 17.74 21.38
N LEU A 12 20.84 16.84 22.34
CA LEU A 12 19.58 16.72 23.10
C LEU A 12 19.23 17.95 23.93
N ARG A 13 20.24 18.73 24.34
CA ARG A 13 20.07 19.99 25.08
C ARG A 13 19.94 21.21 24.18
N GLY A 14 20.15 21.08 22.87
CA GLY A 14 20.16 22.20 21.94
C GLY A 14 21.36 23.13 22.14
N GLU A 15 22.48 22.61 22.65
CA GLU A 15 23.72 23.38 22.83
C GLU A 15 24.55 23.43 21.52
N ILE A 16 24.18 22.63 20.52
CA ILE A 16 24.82 22.63 19.20
C ILE A 16 24.19 23.72 18.34
N SER A 17 25.01 24.39 17.52
CA SER A 17 24.54 25.47 16.67
C SER A 17 23.40 25.01 15.75
N LEU A 18 22.36 25.84 15.65
CA LEU A 18 21.22 25.59 14.76
C LEU A 18 21.64 25.26 13.32
N PHE A 19 22.68 25.92 12.79
CA PHE A 19 23.18 25.65 11.45
C PHE A 19 23.61 24.20 11.24
N ILE A 20 24.42 23.65 12.16
CA ILE A 20 24.87 22.25 12.09
C ILE A 20 23.69 21.30 12.24
N VAL A 21 22.79 21.54 13.21
CA VAL A 21 21.63 20.66 13.42
C VAL A 21 20.69 20.68 12.22
N PHE A 22 20.48 21.83 11.59
CA PHE A 22 19.60 21.94 10.44
C PHE A 22 20.22 21.34 9.18
N TRP A 23 21.42 21.76 8.77
CA TRP A 23 21.97 21.31 7.48
C TRP A 23 22.52 19.89 7.52
N PHE A 24 23.23 19.54 8.59
CA PHE A 24 23.81 18.21 8.69
C PHE A 24 22.78 17.21 9.22
N TRP A 25 22.26 17.44 10.43
CA TRP A 25 21.40 16.44 11.06
C TRP A 25 20.00 16.36 10.46
N PHE A 26 19.46 17.42 9.87
CA PHE A 26 18.14 17.38 9.26
C PHE A 26 18.24 17.19 7.74
N ILE A 27 18.84 18.10 6.99
CA ILE A 27 18.84 18.00 5.52
C ILE A 27 19.68 16.83 5.02
N PHE A 28 20.97 16.79 5.37
CA PHE A 28 21.90 15.80 4.81
C PHE A 28 21.56 14.37 5.20
N ILE A 29 21.32 14.10 6.49
CA ILE A 29 20.98 12.74 6.93
C ILE A 29 19.61 12.30 6.39
N SER A 30 18.60 13.17 6.36
CA SER A 30 17.30 12.83 5.74
C SER A 30 17.47 12.49 4.26
N PHE A 31 18.29 13.24 3.52
CA PHE A 31 18.59 12.95 2.12
C PHE A 31 19.26 11.58 1.94
N CYS A 32 20.26 11.25 2.78
CA CYS A 32 20.88 9.92 2.74
C CYS A 32 19.89 8.80 3.03
N ILE A 33 18.96 9.01 3.97
CA ILE A 33 17.89 8.07 4.27
C ILE A 33 17.00 7.90 3.03
N GLU A 34 16.53 9.01 2.45
CA GLU A 34 15.64 8.97 1.28
C GLU A 34 16.27 8.25 0.08
N VAL A 35 17.53 8.53 -0.23
CA VAL A 35 18.27 7.84 -1.31
C VAL A 35 18.40 6.34 -1.02
N PHE A 36 18.67 5.96 0.23
CA PHE A 36 18.74 4.55 0.63
C PHE A 36 17.40 3.84 0.37
N PHE A 37 16.28 4.45 0.76
CA PHE A 37 14.95 3.86 0.52
C PHE A 37 14.56 3.81 -0.96
N GLN A 38 14.95 4.80 -1.77
CA GLN A 38 14.66 4.79 -3.20
C GLN A 38 15.39 3.65 -3.92
N ILE A 39 16.68 3.43 -3.62
CA ILE A 39 17.45 2.34 -4.22
C ILE A 39 16.86 0.98 -3.84
N GLU A 40 16.48 0.82 -2.58
CA GLU A 40 15.88 -0.41 -2.07
C GLU A 40 14.44 -0.65 -2.58
N SER A 41 13.71 0.41 -2.92
CA SER A 41 12.41 0.29 -3.59
C SER A 41 12.56 -0.19 -5.03
N LEU A 42 13.62 0.23 -5.74
CA LEU A 42 13.89 -0.17 -7.13
C LEU A 42 14.35 -1.64 -7.23
N SER A 43 15.03 -2.17 -6.23
CA SER A 43 15.55 -3.54 -6.24
C SER A 43 14.47 -4.63 -6.05
N ASN A 44 13.18 -4.25 -5.96
CA ASN A 44 12.00 -5.11 -5.74
C ASN A 44 12.09 -6.09 -4.55
N THR A 45 13.17 -6.05 -3.77
CA THR A 45 13.47 -7.03 -2.72
C THR A 45 12.71 -6.72 -1.42
N PHE A 46 12.13 -5.52 -1.32
CA PHE A 46 11.38 -5.05 -0.16
C PHE A 46 9.95 -5.56 -0.08
N TYR A 47 9.34 -5.91 -1.21
CA TYR A 47 7.94 -6.32 -1.26
C TYR A 47 7.67 -7.74 -0.72
N GLU A 48 8.71 -8.54 -0.49
CA GLU A 48 8.52 -9.93 -0.02
C GLU A 48 8.37 -10.08 1.50
N THR A 49 8.73 -9.07 2.32
CA THR A 49 8.58 -9.16 3.80
C THR A 49 7.88 -7.95 4.42
N ASN A 50 6.56 -8.05 4.48
CA ASN A 50 5.63 -7.03 5.02
C ASN A 50 6.04 -6.40 6.37
N TYR A 51 6.59 -7.17 7.31
CA TYR A 51 6.95 -6.65 8.63
C TYR A 51 8.28 -5.88 8.67
N PHE A 52 9.22 -6.16 7.76
CA PHE A 52 10.50 -5.45 7.72
C PHE A 52 10.31 -4.01 7.22
N GLN A 53 9.48 -3.83 6.20
CA GLN A 53 9.08 -2.52 5.70
C GLN A 53 8.42 -1.67 6.79
N LEU A 54 7.46 -2.24 7.54
CA LEU A 54 6.83 -1.56 8.68
C LEU A 54 7.86 -1.13 9.73
N PHE A 55 8.81 -2.01 10.06
CA PHE A 55 9.89 -1.71 11.02
C PHE A 55 10.78 -0.56 10.57
N LEU A 56 11.14 -0.51 9.28
CA LEU A 56 11.93 0.57 8.73
C LEU A 56 11.19 1.92 8.75
N TYR A 57 9.91 1.95 8.40
CA TYR A 57 9.11 3.17 8.50
C TYR A 57 8.94 3.65 9.95
N LEU A 58 8.87 2.72 10.91
CA LEU A 58 8.89 3.07 12.33
C LEU A 58 10.21 3.77 12.73
N ILE A 59 11.36 3.30 12.22
CA ILE A 59 12.66 3.95 12.47
C ILE A 59 12.67 5.36 11.89
N ILE A 60 12.16 5.56 10.67
CA ILE A 60 12.06 6.89 10.04
C ILE A 60 11.22 7.83 10.90
N LEU A 61 10.07 7.38 11.40
CA LEU A 61 9.21 8.18 12.26
C LEU A 61 9.92 8.59 13.56
N ILE A 62 10.62 7.64 14.21
CA ILE A 62 11.40 7.92 15.41
C ILE A 62 12.47 8.98 15.12
N TYR A 63 13.18 8.84 13.99
CA TYR A 63 14.19 9.80 13.57
C TYR A 63 13.59 11.19 13.30
N SER A 64 12.43 11.25 12.63
CA SER A 64 11.68 12.50 12.38
C SER A 64 11.30 13.23 13.68
N ILE A 65 10.85 12.47 14.70
CA ILE A 65 10.55 13.03 16.03
C ILE A 65 11.84 13.53 16.72
N LEU A 66 12.93 12.77 16.64
CA LEU A 66 14.22 13.16 17.23
C LEU A 66 14.76 14.44 16.60
N ILE A 67 14.74 14.54 15.27
CA ILE A 67 15.26 15.71 14.56
C ILE A 67 14.39 16.95 14.79
N PHE A 68 13.06 16.77 14.85
CA PHE A 68 12.13 17.80 15.30
C PHE A 68 12.56 18.36 16.66
N MET A 69 12.77 17.49 17.66
CA MET A 69 13.21 17.92 18.98
C MET A 69 14.58 18.63 18.95
N PHE A 70 15.56 18.13 18.19
CA PHE A 70 16.90 18.72 18.12
C PHE A 70 16.89 20.10 17.47
N VAL A 71 16.20 20.25 16.34
CA VAL A 71 16.08 21.54 15.64
C VAL A 71 15.30 22.52 16.51
N PHE A 72 14.18 22.10 17.11
CA PHE A 72 13.34 22.99 17.92
C PHE A 72 14.07 23.54 19.15
N LYS A 73 14.81 22.66 19.87
CA LYS A 73 15.64 23.08 21.01
C LYS A 73 16.81 23.98 20.59
N SER A 74 17.50 23.63 19.51
CA SER A 74 18.62 24.44 19.01
C SER A 74 18.16 25.81 18.50
N ALA A 75 16.97 25.86 17.89
CA ALA A 75 16.35 27.10 17.42
C ALA A 75 15.87 27.99 18.58
N ASN A 76 15.41 27.41 19.69
CA ASN A 76 15.07 28.17 20.91
C ASN A 76 16.31 28.81 21.56
N ASN A 77 17.45 28.12 21.52
CA ASN A 77 18.71 28.63 22.07
C ASN A 77 19.48 29.53 21.08
N TYR A 78 18.97 29.70 19.86
CA TYR A 78 19.64 30.44 18.80
C TYR A 78 19.56 31.95 19.05
N LYS A 79 20.73 32.59 19.24
CA LYS A 79 20.85 34.03 19.48
C LYS A 79 20.96 34.89 18.21
N GLY A 80 21.02 34.27 17.03
CA GLY A 80 21.15 34.97 15.75
C GLY A 80 19.81 35.49 15.21
N SER A 81 19.63 35.45 13.90
CA SER A 81 18.39 35.89 13.26
C SER A 81 17.16 35.14 13.77
N LYS A 82 16.18 35.88 14.29
CA LYS A 82 14.89 35.31 14.73
C LYS A 82 14.11 34.68 13.58
N ILE A 83 14.25 35.24 12.37
CA ILE A 83 13.61 34.71 11.15
C ILE A 83 14.14 33.31 10.85
N TRP A 84 15.46 33.11 10.94
CA TRP A 84 16.07 31.79 10.71
C TRP A 84 15.63 30.76 11.75
N SER A 85 15.59 31.15 13.04
CA SER A 85 15.03 30.30 14.10
C SER A 85 13.58 29.90 13.81
N PHE A 86 12.73 30.86 13.41
CA PHE A 86 11.33 30.61 13.09
C PHE A 86 11.17 29.66 11.88
N LEU A 87 11.83 29.97 10.76
CA LEU A 87 11.74 29.15 9.54
C LEU A 87 12.22 27.72 9.76
N SER A 88 13.32 27.54 10.50
CA SER A 88 13.83 26.19 10.81
C SER A 88 12.81 25.33 11.56
N LYS A 89 12.04 25.93 12.49
CA LYS A 89 10.95 25.26 13.21
C LYS A 89 9.80 24.92 12.28
N VAL A 90 9.38 25.86 11.42
CA VAL A 90 8.28 25.63 10.47
C VAL A 90 8.61 24.45 9.54
N ILE A 91 9.79 24.45 8.95
CA ILE A 91 10.22 23.41 8.01
C ILE A 91 10.26 22.04 8.70
N VAL A 92 10.84 21.94 9.90
CA VAL A 92 10.92 20.64 10.61
C VAL A 92 9.55 20.17 11.11
N SER A 93 8.64 21.08 11.47
CA SER A 93 7.24 20.73 11.79
C SER A 93 6.51 20.12 10.59
N ILE A 94 6.69 20.72 9.40
CA ILE A 94 6.12 20.19 8.16
C ILE A 94 6.65 18.80 7.88
N ASN A 95 7.96 18.58 8.03
CA ASN A 95 8.57 17.26 7.85
C ASN A 95 7.98 16.22 8.82
N LEU A 96 7.82 16.55 10.10
CA LEU A 96 7.20 15.64 11.08
C LEU A 96 5.75 15.31 10.72
N PHE A 97 4.98 16.30 10.25
CA PHE A 97 3.62 16.08 9.79
C PHE A 97 3.56 15.08 8.63
N PHE A 98 4.42 15.25 7.61
CA PHE A 98 4.50 14.30 6.50
C PHE A 98 4.93 12.90 6.96
N SER A 99 5.91 12.78 7.86
CA SER A 99 6.33 11.49 8.40
C SER A 99 5.21 10.77 9.15
N LEU A 100 4.38 11.53 9.91
CA LEU A 100 3.22 10.97 10.61
C LEU A 100 2.15 10.50 9.63
N SER A 101 1.79 11.32 8.63
CA SER A 101 0.81 10.96 7.60
C SER A 101 1.23 9.70 6.85
N TYR A 102 2.50 9.64 6.44
CA TYR A 102 3.00 8.48 5.73
C TYR A 102 2.95 7.21 6.60
N PHE A 103 3.30 7.31 7.88
CA PHE A 103 3.23 6.17 8.79
C PHE A 103 1.78 5.71 9.04
N THR A 104 0.81 6.62 9.08
CA THR A 104 -0.60 6.23 9.20
C THR A 104 -1.08 5.46 7.97
N ASP A 105 -0.70 5.88 6.77
CA ASP A 105 -1.06 5.19 5.53
C ASP A 105 -0.49 3.76 5.51
N ILE A 106 0.76 3.60 5.98
CA ILE A 106 1.40 2.29 6.13
C ILE A 106 0.71 1.41 7.17
N LEU A 107 0.31 1.97 8.32
CA LEU A 107 -0.44 1.22 9.32
C LEU A 107 -1.81 0.78 8.80
N GLU A 108 -2.48 1.65 8.05
CA GLU A 108 -3.75 1.33 7.41
C GLU A 108 -3.57 0.17 6.42
N PHE A 109 -2.55 0.25 5.57
CA PHE A 109 -2.20 -0.83 4.65
C PHE A 109 -1.92 -2.17 5.35
N TYR A 110 -1.14 -2.19 6.45
CA TYR A 110 -0.77 -3.46 7.09
C TYR A 110 -1.81 -4.03 8.05
N PHE A 111 -2.56 -3.19 8.75
CA PHE A 111 -3.46 -3.62 9.83
C PHE A 111 -4.94 -3.41 9.52
N LEU A 112 -5.27 -2.50 8.62
CA LEU A 112 -6.64 -2.12 8.31
C LEU A 112 -7.05 -2.43 6.87
N GLU A 113 -6.19 -3.04 6.05
CA GLU A 113 -6.57 -3.40 4.69
C GLU A 113 -7.84 -4.25 4.65
N ASP A 114 -7.92 -5.28 5.50
CA ASP A 114 -9.09 -6.15 5.56
C ASP A 114 -10.36 -5.40 6.01
N TYR A 115 -10.19 -4.38 6.86
CA TYR A 115 -11.24 -3.46 7.31
C TYR A 115 -11.63 -2.45 6.23
N SER A 116 -10.67 -1.94 5.47
CA SER A 116 -10.86 -0.99 4.38
C SER A 116 -11.63 -1.64 3.23
N ILE A 117 -11.21 -2.85 2.81
CA ILE A 117 -11.94 -3.66 1.83
C ILE A 117 -13.37 -3.93 2.31
N GLU A 118 -13.56 -4.25 3.59
CA GLU A 118 -14.90 -4.50 4.14
C GLU A 118 -15.78 -3.24 4.14
N ASN A 119 -15.21 -2.07 4.45
CA ASN A 119 -15.92 -0.81 4.37
C ASN A 119 -16.25 -0.40 2.93
N GLU A 120 -15.31 -0.56 2.01
CA GLU A 120 -15.51 -0.27 0.58
C GLU A 120 -16.61 -1.16 0.01
N ILE A 121 -16.59 -2.47 0.30
CA ILE A 121 -17.67 -3.41 -0.03
C ILE A 121 -18.99 -2.94 0.58
N LYS A 122 -19.00 -2.51 1.84
CA LYS A 122 -20.22 -2.02 2.51
C LYS A 122 -20.77 -0.75 1.88
N ASP A 123 -19.91 0.14 1.41
CA ASP A 123 -20.32 1.37 0.73
C ASP A 123 -20.79 1.09 -0.69
N PHE A 124 -20.08 0.25 -1.44
CA PHE A 124 -20.47 -0.21 -2.78
C PHE A 124 -21.77 -1.01 -2.76
N ARG A 125 -22.01 -1.84 -1.73
CA ARG A 125 -23.26 -2.57 -1.55
C ARG A 125 -24.49 -1.66 -1.49
N LYS A 126 -24.34 -0.40 -1.05
CA LYS A 126 -25.45 0.59 -1.03
C LYS A 126 -25.87 1.05 -2.42
N THR A 127 -25.04 0.85 -3.44
CA THR A 127 -25.35 1.20 -4.83
C THR A 127 -25.96 0.04 -5.62
N LEU A 128 -26.08 -1.14 -5.00
CA LEU A 128 -26.68 -2.32 -5.62
C LEU A 128 -28.22 -2.30 -5.55
N PRO A 129 -28.92 -2.94 -6.50
CA PRO A 129 -28.38 -3.69 -7.64
C PRO A 129 -27.84 -2.79 -8.76
N MET A 130 -26.78 -3.24 -9.45
CA MET A 130 -26.12 -2.48 -10.51
C MET A 130 -25.98 -3.33 -11.78
N GLN A 131 -26.39 -2.77 -12.93
CA GLN A 131 -26.18 -3.41 -14.22
C GLN A 131 -24.69 -3.34 -14.59
N VAL A 132 -24.07 -4.51 -14.82
CA VAL A 132 -22.65 -4.61 -15.18
C VAL A 132 -22.51 -4.70 -16.70
N ASP A 133 -23.38 -5.44 -17.36
CA ASP A 133 -23.45 -5.53 -18.81
C ASP A 133 -24.90 -5.76 -19.31
N SER A 134 -25.07 -6.06 -20.60
CA SER A 134 -26.39 -6.28 -21.22
C SER A 134 -27.14 -7.52 -20.71
N VAL A 135 -26.45 -8.43 -20.02
CA VAL A 135 -26.94 -9.77 -19.63
C VAL A 135 -26.71 -10.08 -18.14
N SER A 136 -26.05 -9.21 -17.38
CA SER A 136 -25.72 -9.43 -15.97
C SER A 136 -25.99 -8.20 -15.10
N ILE A 137 -26.58 -8.46 -13.93
CA ILE A 137 -26.77 -7.48 -12.86
C ILE A 137 -26.08 -7.99 -11.61
N LEU A 138 -25.20 -7.18 -11.03
CA LEU A 138 -24.64 -7.45 -9.71
C LEU A 138 -25.72 -7.13 -8.67
N ILE A 139 -26.18 -8.15 -7.95
CA ILE A 139 -27.27 -8.06 -6.98
C ILE A 139 -26.77 -7.92 -5.55
N ASP A 140 -25.63 -8.52 -5.23
CA ASP A 140 -25.02 -8.41 -3.90
C ASP A 140 -23.50 -8.56 -3.97
N ILE A 141 -22.83 -7.98 -2.97
CA ILE A 141 -21.40 -8.13 -2.74
C ILE A 141 -21.15 -8.17 -1.24
N TYR A 142 -20.38 -9.14 -0.79
CA TYR A 142 -19.99 -9.25 0.60
C TYR A 142 -18.66 -9.98 0.75
N LYS A 143 -18.09 -9.94 1.95
CA LYS A 143 -16.82 -10.57 2.28
C LYS A 143 -16.98 -11.46 3.50
N GLU A 144 -16.43 -12.66 3.42
CA GLU A 144 -16.22 -13.52 4.58
C GLU A 144 -14.74 -13.93 4.64
N LYS A 145 -14.05 -13.46 5.69
CA LYS A 145 -12.60 -13.63 5.82
C LYS A 145 -11.90 -13.14 4.54
N LYS A 146 -10.98 -13.91 3.97
CA LYS A 146 -10.31 -13.58 2.70
C LYS A 146 -11.10 -13.96 1.43
N THR A 147 -12.40 -14.24 1.52
CA THR A 147 -13.23 -14.52 0.33
C THR A 147 -14.19 -13.38 0.08
N ILE A 148 -14.13 -12.78 -1.10
CA ILE A 148 -15.07 -11.76 -1.56
C ILE A 148 -16.07 -12.44 -2.50
N PHE A 149 -17.34 -12.35 -2.15
CA PHE A 149 -18.46 -12.93 -2.87
C PHE A 149 -19.14 -11.86 -3.71
N TYR A 150 -19.25 -12.12 -5.01
CA TYR A 150 -20.02 -11.32 -5.94
C TYR A 150 -21.19 -12.15 -6.44
N ASN A 151 -22.41 -11.69 -6.19
CA ASN A 151 -23.63 -12.37 -6.60
C ASN A 151 -24.23 -11.66 -7.79
N TYR A 152 -24.40 -12.38 -8.90
CA TYR A 152 -24.92 -11.88 -10.15
C TYR A 152 -26.22 -12.57 -10.53
N GLN A 153 -27.16 -11.79 -11.07
CA GLN A 153 -28.31 -12.30 -11.79
C GLN A 153 -28.05 -12.24 -13.29
N LEU A 154 -28.21 -13.38 -13.98
CA LEU A 154 -28.08 -13.48 -15.44
C LEU A 154 -29.45 -13.44 -16.12
N PHE A 155 -29.52 -12.69 -17.22
CA PHE A 155 -30.69 -12.57 -18.09
C PHE A 155 -30.41 -13.19 -19.45
N ASN A 156 -31.40 -13.89 -20.00
CA ASN A 156 -31.38 -14.39 -21.38
C ASN A 156 -30.16 -15.27 -21.77
N ILE A 157 -29.45 -15.86 -20.80
CA ILE A 157 -28.35 -16.79 -21.03
C ILE A 157 -28.64 -18.12 -20.35
N SER A 158 -28.60 -19.20 -21.12
CA SER A 158 -28.74 -20.55 -20.62
C SER A 158 -27.39 -21.28 -20.67
N LEU A 159 -26.64 -21.27 -19.56
CA LEU A 159 -25.43 -22.08 -19.39
C LEU A 159 -25.83 -23.52 -19.02
N ILE A 160 -26.50 -24.23 -19.93
CA ILE A 160 -27.01 -25.59 -19.67
C ILE A 160 -25.91 -26.62 -19.90
N GLU A 161 -25.09 -26.43 -20.93
CA GLU A 161 -24.02 -27.37 -21.30
C GLU A 161 -22.75 -27.17 -20.46
N GLU A 162 -22.11 -28.28 -20.11
CA GLU A 162 -20.87 -28.26 -19.31
C GLU A 162 -19.72 -27.55 -20.04
N ASN A 163 -19.67 -27.68 -21.37
CA ASN A 163 -18.65 -27.01 -22.19
C ASN A 163 -18.80 -25.49 -22.15
N ASP A 164 -20.03 -24.97 -22.24
CA ASP A 164 -20.32 -23.54 -22.14
C ASP A 164 -19.99 -22.99 -20.75
N LYS A 165 -20.30 -23.74 -19.68
CA LYS A 165 -19.88 -23.41 -18.32
C LYS A 165 -18.36 -23.31 -18.22
N SER A 166 -17.63 -24.28 -18.77
CA SER A 166 -16.16 -24.28 -18.71
C SER A 166 -15.54 -23.10 -19.47
N ARG A 167 -16.11 -22.74 -20.62
CA ARG A 167 -15.68 -21.59 -21.42
C ARG A 167 -15.95 -20.28 -20.68
N PHE A 168 -17.14 -20.15 -20.11
CA PHE A 168 -17.52 -18.97 -19.33
C PHE A 168 -16.62 -18.80 -18.10
N THR A 169 -16.35 -19.88 -17.35
CA THR A 169 -15.41 -19.88 -16.23
C THR A 169 -14.04 -19.36 -16.61
N ARG A 170 -13.47 -19.86 -17.72
CA ARG A 170 -12.15 -19.39 -18.19
C ARG A 170 -12.15 -17.93 -18.58
N GLN A 171 -13.21 -17.43 -19.21
CA GLN A 171 -13.29 -16.02 -19.60
C GLN A 171 -13.29 -15.09 -18.38
N ILE A 172 -14.09 -15.43 -17.36
CA ILE A 172 -14.12 -14.66 -16.11
C ILE A 172 -12.76 -14.74 -15.40
N GLN A 173 -12.19 -15.93 -15.25
CA GLN A 173 -10.88 -16.10 -14.61
C GLN A 173 -9.80 -15.30 -15.35
N ASN A 174 -9.72 -15.38 -16.67
CA ASN A 174 -8.74 -14.60 -17.45
C ASN A 174 -8.94 -13.10 -17.23
N SER A 175 -10.18 -12.60 -17.26
CA SER A 175 -10.46 -11.18 -17.00
C SER A 175 -9.99 -10.74 -15.60
N LEU A 176 -10.19 -11.57 -14.58
CA LEU A 176 -9.73 -11.28 -13.21
C LEU A 176 -8.21 -11.36 -13.07
N CYS A 177 -7.56 -12.21 -13.86
CA CYS A 177 -6.12 -12.34 -13.91
C CYS A 177 -5.44 -11.26 -14.77
N GLU A 178 -6.20 -10.41 -15.46
CA GLU A 178 -5.72 -9.28 -16.26
C GLU A 178 -6.06 -7.92 -15.63
N ASP A 179 -7.11 -7.85 -14.81
CA ASP A 179 -7.53 -6.64 -14.10
C ASP A 179 -6.62 -6.31 -12.90
N GLU A 180 -6.10 -5.08 -12.84
CA GLU A 180 -5.10 -4.65 -11.85
C GLU A 180 -5.62 -4.77 -10.41
N ILE A 181 -6.88 -4.38 -10.18
CA ILE A 181 -7.51 -4.40 -8.84
C ILE A 181 -7.68 -5.85 -8.39
N SER A 182 -8.27 -6.69 -9.23
CA SER A 182 -8.47 -8.12 -8.96
C SER A 182 -7.15 -8.83 -8.70
N LEU A 183 -6.12 -8.52 -9.49
CA LEU A 183 -4.79 -9.11 -9.37
C LEU A 183 -4.08 -8.70 -8.08
N SER A 184 -4.24 -7.44 -7.64
CA SER A 184 -3.72 -6.96 -6.36
C SER A 184 -4.31 -7.73 -5.16
N LEU A 185 -5.61 -8.06 -5.21
CA LEU A 185 -6.28 -8.86 -4.20
C LEU A 185 -5.81 -10.32 -4.23
N LEU A 186 -5.73 -10.92 -5.42
CA LEU A 186 -5.28 -12.32 -5.60
C LEU A 186 -3.83 -12.52 -5.14
N LYS A 187 -2.93 -11.57 -5.41
CA LYS A 187 -1.53 -11.60 -4.91
C LYS A 187 -1.44 -11.66 -3.38
N LYS A 188 -2.42 -11.11 -2.68
CA LYS A 188 -2.55 -11.07 -1.22
C LYS A 188 -3.34 -12.25 -0.64
N ASP A 189 -3.52 -13.30 -1.44
CA ASP A 189 -4.25 -14.53 -1.08
C ASP A 189 -5.74 -14.30 -0.79
N TYR A 190 -6.35 -13.24 -1.34
CA TYR A 190 -7.81 -13.17 -1.40
C TYR A 190 -8.35 -14.16 -2.45
N ILE A 191 -9.57 -14.61 -2.22
CA ILE A 191 -10.33 -15.47 -3.11
C ILE A 191 -11.50 -14.66 -3.65
N LEU A 192 -11.63 -14.59 -4.96
CA LEU A 192 -12.75 -13.93 -5.61
C LEU A 192 -13.75 -15.00 -6.03
N ASN A 193 -14.96 -14.97 -5.46
CA ASN A 193 -16.01 -15.96 -5.70
C ASN A 193 -17.22 -15.31 -6.37
N TYR A 194 -17.44 -15.65 -7.64
CA TYR A 194 -18.54 -15.13 -8.44
C TYR A 194 -19.65 -16.18 -8.54
N GLU A 195 -20.78 -15.91 -7.91
CA GLU A 195 -21.98 -16.75 -7.96
C GLU A 195 -23.00 -16.14 -8.93
N TYR A 196 -23.44 -16.94 -9.90
CA TYR A 196 -24.44 -16.53 -10.88
C TYR A 196 -25.73 -17.31 -10.69
N VAL A 197 -26.84 -16.59 -10.58
CA VAL A 197 -28.21 -17.13 -10.51
C VAL A 197 -29.01 -16.74 -11.75
N ASN A 198 -30.02 -17.53 -12.10
CA ASN A 198 -30.96 -17.19 -13.16
C ASN A 198 -32.10 -16.30 -12.63
N GLU A 199 -33.03 -15.94 -13.51
CA GLU A 199 -34.22 -15.14 -13.18
C GLU A 199 -35.15 -15.79 -12.13
N LYS A 200 -35.01 -17.09 -11.85
CA LYS A 200 -35.75 -17.82 -10.82
C LYS A 200 -34.96 -18.01 -9.53
N GLU A 201 -33.83 -17.30 -9.37
CA GLU A 201 -32.89 -17.43 -8.26
C GLU A 201 -32.24 -18.81 -8.14
N GLU A 202 -32.27 -19.62 -9.22
CA GLU A 202 -31.61 -20.91 -9.25
C GLU A 202 -30.13 -20.72 -9.63
N LYS A 203 -29.25 -21.38 -8.87
CA LYS A 203 -27.81 -21.31 -9.08
C LYS A 203 -27.41 -21.91 -10.44
N VAL A 204 -26.75 -21.11 -11.26
CA VAL A 204 -26.30 -21.49 -12.61
C VAL A 204 -24.86 -22.00 -12.57
N ILE A 205 -23.97 -21.19 -12.01
CA ILE A 205 -22.54 -21.47 -11.91
C ILE A 205 -21.92 -20.70 -10.74
N ASN A 206 -20.88 -21.29 -10.14
CA ASN A 206 -20.03 -20.62 -9.15
C ASN A 206 -18.59 -20.69 -9.64
N ILE A 207 -17.94 -19.53 -9.74
CA ILE A 207 -16.57 -19.41 -10.24
C ILE A 207 -15.71 -18.88 -9.10
N GLN A 208 -14.81 -19.74 -8.62
CA GLN A 208 -13.81 -19.36 -7.63
C GLN A 208 -12.49 -19.10 -8.36
N THR A 209 -11.88 -17.96 -8.06
CA THR A 209 -10.56 -17.59 -8.57
C THR A 209 -9.62 -17.33 -7.40
N LYS A 210 -8.48 -18.02 -7.44
CA LYS A 210 -7.38 -17.91 -6.49
C LYS A 210 -6.12 -17.52 -7.26
N LYS A 211 -5.10 -17.10 -6.51
CA LYS A 211 -3.76 -16.80 -7.03
C LYS A 211 -3.22 -17.86 -7.99
N ASP A 212 -3.37 -19.14 -7.66
CA ASP A 212 -2.86 -20.25 -8.45
C ASP A 212 -3.58 -20.42 -9.80
N ASP A 213 -4.83 -19.96 -9.91
CA ASP A 213 -5.62 -20.04 -11.15
C ASP A 213 -5.09 -19.08 -12.24
N CYS A 214 -4.43 -17.99 -11.84
CA CYS A 214 -3.78 -17.05 -12.75
C CYS A 214 -2.39 -17.50 -13.22
N GLY A 215 -1.89 -18.64 -12.74
CA GLY A 215 -0.57 -19.15 -13.09
C GLY A 215 0.59 -18.19 -12.74
N LYS A 216 1.74 -18.38 -13.39
CA LYS A 216 2.93 -17.53 -13.15
C LYS A 216 2.80 -16.14 -13.74
N SER A 217 1.83 -15.91 -14.64
CA SER A 217 1.64 -14.63 -15.32
C SER A 217 1.17 -13.51 -14.41
N ILE A 218 0.69 -13.85 -13.21
CA ILE A 218 0.40 -12.86 -12.16
C ILE A 218 1.64 -12.02 -11.79
N TYR A 219 2.83 -12.51 -12.09
CA TYR A 219 4.11 -11.86 -11.86
C TYR A 219 4.79 -11.40 -13.15
N ASP A 220 4.17 -11.48 -14.33
CA ASP A 220 4.87 -11.26 -15.61
C ASP A 220 5.51 -9.87 -15.71
N LEU A 221 4.88 -8.84 -15.15
CA LEU A 221 5.47 -7.50 -15.04
C LEU A 221 6.68 -7.46 -14.09
N GLU A 222 6.62 -8.17 -12.97
CA GLU A 222 7.75 -8.29 -12.02
C GLU A 222 8.89 -9.13 -12.60
N ILE A 223 8.57 -10.19 -13.35
CA ILE A 223 9.52 -11.05 -14.07
C ILE A 223 10.17 -10.28 -15.22
N LEU A 224 9.39 -9.54 -16.01
CA LEU A 224 9.89 -8.72 -17.10
C LEU A 224 10.83 -7.63 -16.57
N ASN A 225 10.44 -6.93 -15.51
CA ASN A 225 11.30 -5.94 -14.84
C ASN A 225 12.60 -6.59 -14.34
N LYS A 226 12.52 -7.77 -13.73
CA LYS A 226 13.70 -8.53 -13.29
C LYS A 226 14.61 -8.92 -14.46
N VAL A 227 14.06 -9.33 -15.59
CA VAL A 227 14.83 -9.67 -16.80
C VAL A 227 15.48 -8.43 -17.42
N LEU A 228 14.79 -7.29 -17.42
CA LEU A 228 15.33 -6.01 -17.91
C LEU A 228 16.47 -5.51 -17.02
N ASP A 229 16.34 -5.66 -15.69
CA ASP A 229 17.40 -5.36 -14.71
C ASP A 229 18.64 -6.25 -14.92
N GLU A 230 18.45 -7.56 -15.11
CA GLU A 230 19.55 -8.49 -15.40
C GLU A 230 20.26 -8.17 -16.74
N GLN A 231 19.56 -7.50 -17.67
CA GLN A 231 20.11 -7.08 -18.97
C GLN A 231 20.66 -5.64 -18.95
N GLY A 232 20.58 -4.92 -17.84
CA GLY A 232 21.08 -3.55 -17.70
C GLY A 232 20.35 -2.53 -18.58
N MET A 233 19.11 -2.82 -18.96
CA MET A 233 18.26 -1.92 -19.74
C MET A 233 17.23 -1.27 -18.81
N HIS A 234 17.52 -0.05 -18.38
CA HIS A 234 16.55 0.86 -17.74
C HIS A 234 15.93 1.79 -18.78
#